data_AF-A0A2E8HHM3-F1
#
_entry.id   AF-A0A2E8HHM3-F1
#
_cell.length_a   1.000
_cell.length_b   1.000
_cell.length_c   1.000
_cell.angle_alpha   90.00
_cell.angle_beta   90.00
_cell.angle_gamma   90.00
#
_symmetry.space_group_name_H-M   'P 1'
#
loop_
_entity.id
_entity.type
_entity.pdbx_description
1 polymer ?
#
loop_
_entity_poly.entity_id
_entity_poly.type
_entity_poly.pdbx_seq_one_letter_code
_entity_poly.pdbx_strand_id
1 'polypeptide(L)'
;MDVPLTAREIELIETWKEGALWPDEERVLGKLRRAAQAGEAPGLSRLQVQMIYGWVEEQVGGHYGGGQVLNPEEQIIIKKLEGAMTGGTASGLAD
;
A
#
# COMPACT_ATOMS: atom_id res chain seq x y z
N MET A 1 12.76 -0.50 -2.18
CA MET A 1 12.40 0.89 -2.44
C MET A 1 11.44 1.33 -1.35
N ASP A 2 11.54 2.58 -0.94
CA ASP A 2 10.70 3.09 0.13
C ASP A 2 9.41 3.62 -0.47
N VAL A 3 8.30 3.08 0.00
CA VAL A 3 6.97 3.55 -0.40
C VAL A 3 6.50 4.51 0.69
N PRO A 4 6.07 5.74 0.37
CA PRO A 4 5.77 6.77 1.36
C PRO A 4 4.41 6.54 2.06
N LEU A 5 4.17 5.32 2.53
CA LEU A 5 3.01 4.93 3.34
C LEU A 5 3.22 5.37 4.79
N THR A 6 2.22 6.02 5.36
CA THR A 6 2.19 6.37 6.78
C THR A 6 1.73 5.18 7.61
N ALA A 7 1.97 5.22 8.94
CA ALA A 7 1.48 4.20 9.86
C ALA A 7 -0.04 4.00 9.75
N ARG A 8 -0.80 5.09 9.60
CA ARG A 8 -2.26 5.05 9.46
C ARG A 8 -2.72 4.35 8.18
N GLU A 9 -2.05 4.65 7.07
CA GLU A 9 -2.33 4.00 5.79
C GLU A 9 -1.97 2.51 5.82
N ILE A 10 -0.89 2.16 6.52
CA ILE A 10 -0.51 0.76 6.76
C ILE A 10 -1.58 0.04 7.56
N GLU A 11 -2.06 0.62 8.67
CA GLU A 11 -3.15 0.05 9.45
C GLU A 11 -4.38 -0.22 8.59
N LEU A 12 -4.75 0.72 7.71
CA LEU A 12 -5.88 0.54 6.80
C LEU A 12 -5.64 -0.62 5.82
N ILE A 13 -4.45 -0.70 5.21
CA ILE A 13 -4.07 -1.82 4.31
C ILE A 13 -4.19 -3.16 5.02
N GLU A 14 -3.79 -3.25 6.29
CA GLU A 14 -3.91 -4.48 7.07
C GLU A 14 -5.35 -4.94 7.25
N THR A 15 -6.32 -4.03 7.33
CA THR A 15 -7.75 -4.39 7.47
C THR A 15 -8.34 -5.05 6.22
N TRP A 16 -7.73 -4.88 5.04
CA TRP A 16 -8.27 -5.46 3.80
C TRP A 16 -7.99 -6.95 3.67
N LYS A 17 -7.16 -7.51 4.56
CA LYS A 17 -6.75 -8.90 4.52
C LYS A 17 -7.29 -9.63 5.75
N GLU A 18 -8.57 -9.98 5.69
CA GLU A 18 -9.24 -10.83 6.67
C GLU A 18 -9.29 -12.28 6.14
N GLY A 19 -8.35 -13.15 6.54
CA GLY A 19 -8.39 -14.57 6.14
C GLY A 19 -7.10 -15.34 6.27
N ALA A 20 -7.08 -16.55 5.70
CA ALA A 20 -5.88 -17.39 5.60
C ALA A 20 -4.92 -16.77 4.58
N LEU A 21 -3.82 -16.21 5.09
CA LEU A 21 -2.83 -15.53 4.28
C LEU A 21 -1.83 -16.53 3.70
N TRP A 22 -1.41 -16.26 2.47
CA TRP A 22 -0.31 -17.00 1.87
C TRP A 22 1.01 -16.51 2.51
N PRO A 23 2.06 -17.36 2.58
CA PRO A 23 3.31 -17.00 3.25
C PRO A 23 3.96 -15.69 2.75
N ASP A 24 3.80 -15.38 1.47
CA ASP A 24 4.33 -14.14 0.90
C ASP A 24 3.51 -12.91 1.30
N GLU A 25 2.19 -13.05 1.45
CA GLU A 25 1.32 -11.99 1.96
C GLU A 25 1.64 -11.70 3.43
N GLU A 26 1.82 -12.74 4.25
CA GLU A 26 2.26 -12.59 5.64
C GLU A 26 3.61 -11.88 5.73
N ARG A 27 4.55 -12.21 4.84
CA ARG A 27 5.86 -11.55 4.77
C ARG A 27 5.73 -10.07 4.42
N VAL A 28 4.83 -9.70 3.51
CA VAL A 28 4.57 -8.29 3.16
C VAL A 28 3.94 -7.57 4.33
N LEU A 29 2.89 -8.11 4.94
CA LEU A 29 2.23 -7.53 6.13
C LEU A 29 3.21 -7.37 7.30
N GLY A 30 4.11 -8.35 7.51
CA GLY A 30 5.15 -8.26 8.53
C GLY A 30 6.20 -7.17 8.26
N LYS A 31 6.40 -6.75 7.00
CA LYS A 31 7.22 -5.56 6.69
C LYS A 31 6.46 -4.27 6.96
N LEU A 32 5.19 -4.20 6.55
CA LEU A 32 4.33 -3.05 6.79
C LEU A 32 4.21 -2.77 8.29
N ARG A 33 3.88 -3.78 9.10
CA ARG A 33 3.81 -3.67 10.58
C ARG A 33 5.07 -3.09 11.20
N ARG A 34 6.24 -3.60 10.79
CA ARG A 34 7.53 -3.12 11.31
C ARG A 34 7.78 -1.67 10.94
N ALA A 35 7.45 -1.27 9.71
CA ALA A 35 7.59 0.11 9.27
C ALA A 35 6.63 1.05 10.03
N ALA A 36 5.36 0.64 10.21
CA ALA A 36 4.39 1.40 11.00
C ALA A 36 4.81 1.57 12.46
N GLN A 37 5.32 0.51 13.10
CA GLN A 37 5.82 0.56 14.48
C GLN A 37 7.07 1.45 14.63
N ALA A 38 7.93 1.49 13.60
CA ALA A 38 9.10 2.35 13.57
C ALA A 38 8.79 3.80 13.17
N GLY A 39 7.58 4.08 12.65
CA GLY A 39 7.24 5.38 12.07
C GLY A 39 7.99 5.68 10.76
N GLU A 40 8.42 4.63 10.05
CA GLU A 40 9.24 4.72 8.84
C GLU A 40 8.47 4.29 7.59
N ALA A 41 8.95 4.70 6.43
CA ALA A 41 8.43 4.24 5.14
C ALA A 41 8.81 2.75 4.92
N PRO A 42 7.87 1.88 4.51
CA PRO A 42 8.17 0.47 4.30
C PRO A 42 9.10 0.25 3.09
N GLY A 43 10.20 -0.47 3.35
CA GLY A 43 11.12 -0.96 2.34
C GLY A 43 10.57 -2.18 1.59
N LEU A 44 9.97 -1.94 0.42
CA LEU A 44 9.29 -2.96 -0.39
C LEU A 44 10.02 -3.22 -1.71
N SER A 45 9.92 -4.44 -2.24
CA SER A 45 10.29 -4.72 -3.63
C SER A 45 9.12 -4.38 -4.56
N ARG A 46 9.40 -4.21 -5.86
CA ARG A 46 8.35 -3.93 -6.86
C ARG A 46 7.23 -4.97 -6.84
N LEU A 47 7.56 -6.25 -6.69
CA LEU A 47 6.57 -7.34 -6.59
C LEU A 47 5.68 -7.17 -5.34
N GLN A 48 6.25 -6.75 -4.22
CA GLN A 48 5.49 -6.51 -2.99
C GLN A 48 4.55 -5.30 -3.13
N VAL A 49 4.99 -4.25 -3.84
CA VAL A 49 4.13 -3.11 -4.18
C VAL A 49 2.96 -3.56 -5.07
N GLN A 50 3.22 -4.37 -6.09
CA GLN A 50 2.17 -4.93 -6.95
C GLN A 50 1.19 -5.82 -6.17
N MET A 51 1.68 -6.59 -5.20
CA MET A 51 0.83 -7.40 -4.33
C MET A 51 -0.12 -6.54 -3.51
N ILE A 52 0.39 -5.46 -2.89
CA ILE A 52 -0.45 -4.52 -2.13
C ILE A 52 -1.44 -3.82 -3.07
N TYR A 53 -1.01 -3.44 -4.28
CA TYR A 53 -1.91 -2.84 -5.27
C TYR A 53 -3.06 -3.77 -5.64
N GLY A 54 -2.78 -5.07 -5.82
CA GLY A 54 -3.84 -6.07 -6.05
C GLY A 54 -4.84 -6.15 -4.90
N TRP A 55 -4.39 -6.04 -3.63
CA TRP A 55 -5.31 -5.99 -2.49
C TRP A 55 -6.20 -4.74 -2.50
N VAL A 56 -5.65 -3.59 -2.92
CA VAL A 56 -6.44 -2.36 -3.08
C VAL A 56 -7.49 -2.53 -4.18
N GLU A 57 -7.12 -3.12 -5.31
CA GLU A 57 -8.06 -3.38 -6.41
C GLU A 57 -9.18 -4.34 -5.99
N GLU A 58 -8.89 -5.37 -5.22
CA GLU A 58 -9.89 -6.27 -4.65
C GLU A 58 -10.85 -5.52 -3.71
N GLN A 59 -10.32 -4.71 -2.80
CA GLN A 59 -11.10 -3.91 -1.85
C GLN A 59 -12.02 -2.90 -2.55
N VAL A 60 -11.44 -2.12 -3.48
CA VAL A 60 -12.15 -1.07 -4.21
C VAL A 60 -13.13 -1.66 -5.22
N GLY A 61 -12.73 -2.69 -5.95
CA GLY A 61 -13.59 -3.39 -6.91
C GLY A 61 -14.81 -4.01 -6.23
N GLY A 62 -14.62 -4.56 -5.02
CA GLY A 62 -15.69 -5.09 -4.19
C GLY A 62 -16.61 -4.01 -3.60
N HIS A 63 -16.07 -2.89 -3.12
CA HIS A 63 -16.85 -1.84 -2.46
C HIS A 63 -17.54 -0.86 -3.42
N TYR A 64 -16.94 -0.56 -4.57
CA TYR A 64 -17.43 0.46 -5.49
C TYR A 64 -17.97 -0.12 -6.80
N GLY A 65 -17.90 -1.44 -7.02
CA GLY A 65 -18.44 -2.10 -8.21
C GLY A 65 -17.81 -1.61 -9.52
N GLY A 66 -16.54 -1.22 -9.49
CA GLY A 66 -15.83 -0.61 -10.63
C GLY A 66 -16.11 0.89 -10.83
N GLY A 67 -16.86 1.53 -9.91
CA GLY A 67 -17.06 2.97 -9.87
C GLY A 67 -15.86 3.74 -9.28
N GLN A 68 -16.00 5.06 -9.21
CA GLN A 68 -14.97 5.94 -8.64
C GLN A 68 -14.77 5.64 -7.15
N VAL A 69 -13.52 5.46 -6.72
CA VAL A 69 -13.15 5.36 -5.29
C VAL A 69 -13.51 6.66 -4.59
N LEU A 70 -14.43 6.64 -3.62
CA LEU A 70 -14.85 7.87 -2.93
C LEU A 70 -14.12 8.09 -1.61
N ASN A 71 -13.46 7.08 -1.06
CA ASN A 71 -12.66 7.21 0.15
C ASN A 71 -11.33 7.94 -0.17
N PRO A 72 -11.08 9.13 0.41
CA PRO A 72 -9.87 9.89 0.13
C PRO A 72 -8.59 9.19 0.59
N GLU A 73 -8.65 8.39 1.65
CA GLU A 73 -7.49 7.67 2.18
C GLU A 73 -7.07 6.54 1.23
N GLU A 74 -8.04 5.79 0.70
CA GLU A 74 -7.81 4.76 -0.33
C GLU A 74 -7.23 5.37 -1.61
N GLN A 75 -7.75 6.52 -2.07
CA GLN A 75 -7.18 7.22 -3.24
C GLN A 75 -5.72 7.62 -3.04
N ILE A 76 -5.35 8.08 -1.84
CA ILE A 76 -3.97 8.47 -1.53
C ILE A 76 -3.06 7.22 -1.56
N ILE A 77 -3.50 6.10 -0.99
CA ILE A 77 -2.75 4.84 -1.01
C ILE A 77 -2.51 4.38 -2.45
N ILE A 78 -3.55 4.40 -3.31
CA ILE A 78 -3.45 4.04 -4.73
C ILE A 78 -2.36 4.88 -5.41
N LYS A 79 -2.42 6.22 -5.27
CA LYS A 79 -1.45 7.14 -5.90
C LYS A 79 -0.02 6.87 -5.44
N LYS A 80 0.19 6.56 -4.15
CA LYS A 80 1.51 6.26 -3.59
C LYS A 80 2.07 4.95 -4.17
N LEU A 81 1.23 3.93 -4.31
CA LEU A 81 1.62 2.65 -4.90
C LEU A 81 1.91 2.79 -6.40
N GLU A 82 1.09 3.54 -7.14
CA GLU A 82 1.34 3.87 -8.55
C GLU A 82 2.64 4.62 -8.75
N GLY A 83 2.92 5.63 -7.92
CA GLY A 83 4.19 6.35 -7.90
C GLY A 83 5.38 5.41 -7.68
N ALA A 84 5.27 4.50 -6.71
CA ALA A 84 6.30 3.49 -6.45
C ALA A 84 6.48 2.50 -7.62
N MET A 85 5.44 2.18 -8.39
CA MET A 85 5.56 1.29 -9.55
C MET A 85 6.17 1.97 -10.78
N THR A 86 5.95 3.27 -10.92
CA THR A 86 6.34 4.07 -12.09
C THR A 86 7.71 4.73 -11.97
N GLY A 87 8.18 5.00 -10.76
CA GLY A 87 9.50 5.63 -10.59
C GLY A 87 9.94 5.73 -9.14
N GLY A 88 10.89 4.87 -8.76
CA GLY A 88 11.81 5.21 -7.69
C GLY A 88 12.69 6.40 -8.11
N THR A 89 12.16 7.61 -7.95
CA THR A 89 12.84 8.90 -7.71
C THR A 89 11.78 10.00 -7.69
N ALA A 90 11.21 10.29 -6.53
CA ALA A 90 10.71 11.63 -6.23
C ALA A 90 11.74 12.32 -5.32
N SER A 91 12.97 12.43 -5.80
CA SER A 91 13.89 13.46 -5.32
C SER A 91 13.61 14.68 -6.20
N GLY A 92 12.85 15.63 -5.68
CA GLY A 92 12.54 16.86 -6.41
C GLY A 92 11.19 17.47 -6.04
N LEU A 93 11.02 17.87 -4.79
CA LEU A 93 10.17 19.01 -4.44
C LEU A 93 10.78 19.78 -3.26
N ALA A 94 11.98 20.30 -3.48
CA ALA A 94 12.36 21.67 -3.10
C ALA A 94 12.46 22.40 -4.46
N ASP A 95 11.89 23.58 -4.68
CA ASP A 95 11.83 24.78 -3.85
C ASP A 95 10.43 25.42 -3.77
#